data_AF-A0A7V4AXR5-F1
#
_entry.id   AF-A0A7V4AXR5-F1
#
_cell.length_a   1.000
_cell.length_b   1.000
_cell.length_c   1.000
_cell.angle_alpha   90.00
_cell.angle_beta   90.00
_cell.angle_gamma   90.00
#
_symmetry.space_group_name_H-M   'P 1'
#
loop_
_entity.id
_entity.type
_entity.pdbx_description
1 polymer ?
#
loop_
_entity_poly.entity_id
_entity_poly.type
_entity_poly.pdbx_seq_one_letter_code
_entity_poly.pdbx_strand_id
1 'polypeptide(L)'
;MPATMKPCFPEHRLHLPRVLTALAALALFCLSFAASVRAQPAPRVLRFGVNPWGSEKEMRAMFKPLMAYLEQRLGVPFEIVIPANYDDLLARVAASGEGARCCSHATSLDTPRGNRYRSI
;
A
#
# COMPACT_ATOMS: atom_id res chain seq x y z
N MET A 1 50.34 -13.57 56.67
CA MET A 1 49.19 -12.65 56.76
C MET A 1 48.48 -12.67 55.42
N PRO A 2 47.24 -13.18 55.27
CA PRO A 2 46.56 -13.19 53.99
C PRO A 2 45.79 -11.89 53.75
N ALA A 3 45.97 -11.32 52.55
CA ALA A 3 45.19 -10.19 52.06
C ALA A 3 43.78 -10.68 51.67
N THR A 4 42.75 -10.10 52.28
CA THR A 4 41.35 -10.33 51.93
C THR A 4 41.02 -9.54 50.66
N MET A 5 40.82 -10.25 49.55
CA MET A 5 40.23 -9.66 48.34
C MET A 5 38.76 -9.33 48.59
N LYS A 6 38.38 -8.08 48.33
CA LYS A 6 37.01 -7.58 48.39
C LYS A 6 36.36 -7.84 47.01
N PRO A 7 35.26 -8.60 46.91
CA PRO A 7 34.54 -8.68 45.65
C PRO A 7 33.74 -7.39 45.44
N CYS A 8 34.15 -6.60 44.45
CA CYS A 8 33.31 -5.56 43.88
C CYS A 8 32.28 -6.23 42.96
N PHE A 9 31.15 -6.66 43.51
CA PHE A 9 29.96 -6.90 42.71
C PHE A 9 29.15 -5.61 42.67
N PRO A 10 29.02 -4.93 41.52
CA PRO A 10 28.04 -3.88 41.37
C PRO A 10 26.64 -4.52 41.38
N GLU A 11 25.95 -4.31 42.49
CA GLU A 11 24.51 -4.52 42.66
C GLU A 11 23.77 -3.79 41.54
N HIS A 12 23.40 -4.50 40.47
CA HIS A 12 22.40 -4.03 39.51
C HIS A 12 21.05 -3.98 40.24
N ARG A 13 20.81 -2.88 40.96
CA ARG A 13 19.48 -2.49 41.43
C ARG A 13 18.64 -2.16 40.21
N LEU A 14 18.10 -3.20 39.59
CA LEU A 14 17.02 -3.10 38.63
C LEU A 14 15.89 -2.37 39.37
N HIS A 15 15.66 -1.11 39.03
CA HIS A 15 14.55 -0.33 39.58
C HIS A 15 13.24 -0.91 39.06
N LEU A 16 12.81 -2.02 39.67
CA LEU A 16 11.58 -2.77 39.41
C LEU A 16 10.35 -1.86 39.15
N PRO A 17 10.11 -0.77 39.92
CA PRO A 17 8.98 0.12 39.64
C PRO A 17 9.12 0.93 38.34
N ARG A 18 10.36 1.27 37.91
CA ARG A 18 10.61 2.00 36.66
C ARG A 18 10.46 1.11 35.43
N VAL A 19 10.80 -0.17 35.54
CA VAL A 19 10.60 -1.16 34.47
C VAL A 19 9.11 -1.46 34.30
N LEU A 20 8.37 -1.60 35.41
CA LEU A 20 6.92 -1.82 35.39
C LEU A 20 6.16 -0.62 34.78
N THR A 21 6.53 0.62 35.11
CA THR A 21 5.89 1.80 34.51
C THR A 21 6.23 1.96 33.03
N ALA A 22 7.45 1.64 32.60
CA ALA A 22 7.84 1.67 31.19
C ALA A 22 7.07 0.64 30.35
N LEU A 23 6.86 -0.57 30.87
CA LEU A 23 6.07 -1.61 30.19
C LEU A 23 4.59 -1.24 30.10
N ALA A 24 4.01 -0.67 31.16
CA ALA A 24 2.64 -0.19 31.14
C ALA A 24 2.44 0.96 30.14
N ALA A 25 3.38 1.92 30.09
CA ALA A 25 3.35 3.02 29.13
C ALA A 25 3.49 2.54 27.69
N LEU A 26 4.38 1.56 27.44
CA LEU A 26 4.54 0.95 26.12
C LEU A 26 3.28 0.19 25.68
N ALA A 27 2.64 -0.54 26.59
CA ALA A 27 1.38 -1.24 26.31
C ALA A 27 0.24 -0.26 25.99
N LEU A 28 0.12 0.84 26.76
CA LEU A 28 -0.83 1.93 26.50
C LEU A 28 -0.58 2.62 25.15
N PHE A 29 0.69 2.85 24.81
CA PHE A 29 1.07 3.42 23.52
C PHE A 29 0.73 2.49 22.36
N CYS A 30 1.03 1.19 22.48
CA CYS A 30 0.69 0.18 21.47
C CYS A 30 -0.84 0.04 21.28
N LEU A 31 -1.62 0.08 22.37
CA LEU A 31 -3.08 -0.01 22.30
C LEU A 31 -3.70 1.23 21.63
N SER A 32 -3.12 2.41 21.85
CA SER A 32 -3.54 3.66 21.20
C SER A 32 -3.25 3.65 19.70
N PHE A 33 -2.14 3.04 19.29
CA PHE A 33 -1.77 2.92 17.87
C PHE A 33 -2.67 1.94 17.11
N ALA A 34 -3.05 0.83 17.73
CA ALA A 34 -3.94 -0.17 17.12
C ALA A 34 -5.34 0.41 16.79
N ALA A 35 -5.86 1.31 17.63
CA ALA A 35 -7.14 1.97 17.39
C ALA A 35 -7.10 2.96 16.20
N SER A 36 -5.92 3.42 15.78
CA SER A 36 -5.76 4.35 14.65
C SER A 36 -5.71 3.65 13.29
N VAL A 37 -5.52 2.33 13.24
CA VAL A 37 -5.58 1.57 11.98
C VAL A 37 -7.05 1.35 11.62
N ARG A 38 -7.67 2.42 11.11
CA ARG A 38 -9.01 2.34 10.53
C ARG A 38 -8.87 1.66 9.17
N ALA A 39 -9.27 0.39 9.09
CA ALA A 39 -9.37 -0.31 7.82
C ALA A 39 -10.24 0.52 6.87
N GLN A 40 -9.67 0.95 5.74
CA GLN A 40 -10.43 1.62 4.70
C GLN A 40 -11.56 0.66 4.28
N PRO A 41 -12.82 1.11 4.22
CA PRO A 41 -13.90 0.25 3.78
C PRO A 41 -13.57 -0.27 2.38
N ALA A 42 -13.63 -1.59 2.22
CA ALA A 42 -13.36 -2.21 0.93
C ALA A 42 -14.24 -1.56 -0.15
N PRO A 43 -13.68 -1.22 -1.32
CA PRO A 43 -14.41 -0.52 -2.36
C PRO A 43 -15.64 -1.33 -2.76
N ARG A 44 -16.81 -0.68 -2.68
CA ARG A 44 -18.10 -1.30 -3.04
C ARG A 44 -18.24 -1.55 -4.54
N VAL A 45 -17.40 -0.91 -5.37
CA VAL A 45 -17.32 -1.03 -6.82
C VAL A 45 -15.86 -0.89 -7.25
N LEU A 46 -15.37 -1.79 -8.10
CA LEU A 46 -14.03 -1.69 -8.68
C LEU A 46 -14.06 -0.89 -9.98
N ARG A 47 -13.21 0.14 -10.07
CA ARG A 47 -13.11 0.99 -11.26
C ARG A 47 -11.97 0.53 -12.15
N PHE A 48 -12.28 0.30 -13.41
CA PHE A 48 -11.33 -0.13 -14.42
C PHE A 48 -11.08 1.01 -15.42
N GLY A 49 -9.91 1.66 -15.27
CA GLY A 49 -9.52 2.78 -16.13
C GLY A 49 -8.87 2.30 -17.43
N VAL A 50 -9.33 2.84 -18.56
CA VAL A 50 -8.78 2.50 -19.89
C VAL A 50 -8.40 3.75 -20.65
N ASN A 51 -7.19 3.78 -21.23
CA ASN A 51 -6.77 4.87 -22.10
C ASN A 51 -7.71 5.00 -23.31
N PRO A 52 -8.27 6.18 -23.62
CA PRO A 52 -9.15 6.37 -24.77
C PRO A 52 -8.42 6.09 -26.09
N TRP A 53 -9.04 5.31 -26.96
CA TRP A 53 -8.53 5.01 -28.32
C TRP A 53 -9.63 5.00 -29.39
N GLY A 54 -10.90 5.08 -29.01
CA GLY A 54 -12.05 5.07 -29.91
C GLY A 54 -13.23 5.81 -29.28
N SER A 55 -14.42 5.67 -29.87
CA SER A 55 -15.61 6.24 -29.24
C SER A 55 -15.93 5.52 -27.93
N GLU A 56 -16.53 6.25 -26.98
CA GLU A 56 -16.91 5.67 -25.69
C GLU A 56 -17.85 4.47 -25.86
N LYS A 57 -18.77 4.53 -26.84
CA LYS A 57 -19.70 3.45 -27.17
C LYS A 57 -18.97 2.18 -27.61
N GLU A 58 -18.01 2.30 -28.52
CA GLU A 58 -17.22 1.17 -29.03
C GLU A 58 -16.36 0.57 -27.93
N MET A 59 -15.68 1.41 -27.15
CA MET A 59 -14.85 0.98 -26.04
C MET A 59 -15.69 0.23 -24.99
N ARG A 60 -16.83 0.80 -24.56
CA ARG A 60 -17.72 0.14 -23.60
C ARG A 60 -18.21 -1.21 -24.12
N ALA A 61 -18.58 -1.31 -25.40
CA ALA A 61 -19.00 -2.58 -26.00
C ALA A 61 -17.88 -3.63 -25.95
N MET A 62 -16.63 -3.24 -26.24
CA MET A 62 -15.47 -4.13 -26.23
C MET A 62 -15.13 -4.64 -24.82
N PHE A 63 -15.21 -3.79 -23.80
CA PHE A 63 -14.85 -4.17 -22.43
C PHE A 63 -15.98 -4.83 -21.65
N LYS A 64 -17.24 -4.69 -22.08
CA LYS A 64 -18.40 -5.33 -21.45
C LYS A 64 -18.20 -6.83 -21.14
N PRO A 65 -17.74 -7.70 -22.07
CA PRO A 65 -17.52 -9.11 -21.76
C PRO A 65 -16.46 -9.34 -20.69
N LEU A 66 -15.38 -8.55 -20.68
CA LEU A 66 -14.34 -8.63 -19.66
C LEU A 66 -14.88 -8.24 -18.27
N MET A 67 -15.64 -7.14 -18.20
CA MET A 67 -16.24 -6.68 -16.94
C MET A 67 -17.19 -7.75 -16.39
N ALA A 68 -18.09 -8.30 -17.21
CA ALA A 68 -19.00 -9.36 -16.78
C ALA A 68 -18.26 -10.60 -16.25
N TYR A 69 -17.16 -11.00 -16.89
CA TYR A 69 -16.32 -12.09 -16.42
C TYR A 69 -15.68 -11.79 -15.05
N LEU A 70 -15.14 -10.59 -14.87
CA LEU A 70 -14.49 -10.18 -13.62
C LEU A 70 -15.50 -10.06 -12.48
N GLU A 71 -16.68 -9.50 -12.75
CA GLU A 71 -17.80 -9.43 -11.79
C GLU A 71 -18.21 -10.83 -11.33
N GLN A 72 -18.37 -11.78 -12.27
CA GLN A 72 -18.73 -13.16 -11.96
C GLN A 72 -17.66 -13.85 -11.11
N ARG A 73 -16.37 -13.59 -11.39
CA ARG A 73 -15.25 -14.27 -10.71
C ARG A 73 -14.93 -13.69 -9.34
N LEU A 74 -15.07 -12.39 -9.17
CA LEU A 74 -14.64 -11.67 -7.97
C LEU A 74 -15.81 -11.31 -7.05
N GLY A 75 -17.06 -11.44 -7.53
CA GLY A 75 -18.26 -11.14 -6.74
C GLY A 75 -18.42 -9.67 -6.37
N VAL A 76 -17.72 -8.77 -7.08
CA VAL A 76 -17.75 -7.32 -6.88
C VAL A 76 -18.14 -6.64 -8.19
N PRO A 77 -18.95 -5.57 -8.16
CA PRO A 77 -19.34 -4.86 -9.37
C PRO A 77 -18.16 -4.08 -9.96
N PHE A 78 -18.12 -3.97 -11.29
CA PHE A 78 -17.09 -3.24 -12.03
C PHE A 78 -17.67 -2.06 -12.80
N GLU A 79 -16.92 -0.96 -12.82
CA GLU A 79 -17.24 0.24 -13.60
C GLU A 79 -16.07 0.56 -14.54
N ILE A 80 -16.31 0.58 -15.86
CA ILE A 80 -15.31 1.08 -16.80
C ILE A 80 -15.29 2.61 -16.81
N VAL A 81 -14.11 3.16 -16.57
CA VAL A 81 -13.84 4.60 -16.62
C VAL A 81 -12.99 4.87 -17.87
N ILE A 82 -13.55 5.66 -18.78
CA ILE A 82 -12.86 6.13 -19.99
C ILE A 82 -12.61 7.63 -19.78
N PRO A 83 -11.37 8.02 -19.42
CA PRO A 83 -11.00 9.42 -19.22
C PRO A 83 -10.86 10.15 -20.56
N ALA A 84 -10.76 11.48 -20.49
CA ALA A 84 -10.64 12.31 -21.70
C ALA A 84 -9.33 12.08 -22.46
N ASN A 85 -8.25 11.78 -21.73
CA ASN A 85 -6.92 11.51 -22.26
C ASN A 85 -6.08 10.70 -21.26
N TYR A 86 -4.84 10.41 -21.63
CA TYR A 86 -3.90 9.66 -20.80
C TYR A 86 -3.52 10.39 -19.50
N ASP A 87 -3.37 11.70 -19.52
CA ASP A 87 -3.02 12.47 -18.31
C ASP A 87 -4.14 12.44 -17.27
N ASP A 88 -5.40 12.53 -17.71
CA ASP A 88 -6.58 12.35 -16.87
C ASP A 88 -6.66 10.91 -16.31
N LEU A 89 -6.25 9.91 -17.10
CA LEU A 89 -6.13 8.53 -16.59
C LEU A 89 -5.10 8.45 -15.44
N LEU A 90 -3.91 9.05 -15.64
CA LEU A 90 -2.85 9.04 -14.63
C LEU A 90 -3.27 9.79 -13.36
N ALA A 91 -3.88 10.96 -13.51
CA ALA A 91 -4.41 11.74 -12.39
C ALA A 91 -5.42 10.94 -11.57
N ARG A 92 -6.31 10.21 -12.24
CA ARG A 92 -7.31 9.35 -11.58
C ARG A 92 -6.69 8.17 -10.88
N VAL A 93 -5.71 7.50 -11.50
CA VAL A 93 -5.00 6.37 -10.87
C VAL A 93 -4.23 6.83 -9.63
N ALA A 94 -3.57 7.99 -9.70
CA ALA A 94 -2.87 8.59 -8.56
C ALA A 94 -3.84 8.94 -7.42
N ALA A 95 -5.04 9.42 -7.75
CA ALA A 95 -6.07 9.75 -6.77
C ALA A 95 -6.78 8.53 -6.18
N SER A 96 -6.88 7.41 -6.92
CA SER A 96 -7.67 6.23 -6.50
C SER A 96 -6.94 5.26 -5.57
N GLY A 97 -5.64 5.43 -5.35
CA GLY A 97 -4.88 4.67 -4.34
C GLY A 97 -4.62 3.19 -4.64
N GLU A 98 -5.45 2.49 -5.42
CA GLU A 98 -5.28 1.09 -5.88
C GLU A 98 -6.40 0.73 -6.89
N GLY A 99 -6.08 0.15 -8.05
CA GLY A 99 -7.10 -0.31 -9.02
C GLY A 99 -6.55 -0.62 -10.42
N ALA A 100 -6.88 -1.80 -10.94
CA ALA A 100 -6.29 -2.49 -12.09
C ALA A 100 -5.96 -1.59 -13.31
N ARG A 101 -4.71 -1.70 -13.78
CA ARG A 101 -4.11 -0.94 -14.88
C ARG A 101 -4.01 -1.81 -16.13
N CYS A 102 -4.71 -1.46 -17.21
CA CYS A 102 -4.37 -1.98 -18.54
C CYS A 102 -3.44 -0.96 -19.24
N CYS A 103 -2.13 -1.14 -19.06
CA CYS A 103 -1.14 -0.41 -19.85
C CYS A 103 -1.10 -0.97 -21.27
N SER A 104 -1.64 -0.22 -22.22
CA SER A 104 -1.28 -0.38 -23.63
C SER A 104 0.20 0.01 -23.79
N HIS A 105 0.93 -0.85 -24.48
CA HIS A 105 2.38 -0.88 -24.63
C HIS A 105 2.96 0.44 -25.21
N ALA A 106 3.34 1.40 -24.35
CA ALA A 106 4.31 2.45 -24.66
C ALA A 106 4.74 3.21 -23.38
N THR A 107 5.94 2.87 -22.91
CA THR A 107 6.93 3.80 -22.34
C THR A 107 6.72 4.42 -20.93
N SER A 108 7.78 4.24 -20.14
CA SER A 108 8.25 5.02 -18.98
C SER A 108 7.62 4.74 -17.60
N LEU A 109 8.16 3.69 -16.97
CA LEU A 109 8.48 3.71 -15.55
C LEU A 109 9.56 4.77 -15.33
N ASP A 110 9.18 5.97 -14.89
CA ASP A 110 10.14 6.91 -14.31
C ASP A 110 10.38 6.48 -12.85
N THR A 111 11.31 5.55 -12.67
CA THR A 111 11.86 5.20 -11.36
C THR A 111 13.34 5.61 -11.35
N PRO A 112 13.74 6.60 -10.54
CA PRO A 112 15.11 7.07 -10.55
C PRO A 112 15.96 6.14 -9.68
N ARG A 113 16.54 5.08 -10.26
CA ARG A 113 17.76 4.43 -9.73
C ARG A 113 18.59 3.79 -10.85
N GLY A 114 19.73 4.40 -11.11
CA GLY A 114 21.00 3.70 -11.28
C GLY A 114 21.17 2.84 -12.55
N ASN A 115 21.79 3.46 -13.56
CA ASN A 115 22.89 2.91 -14.35
C ASN A 115 22.82 1.41 -14.70
N ARG A 116 22.60 1.14 -16.00
CA ARG A 116 23.54 0.39 -16.88
C ARG A 116 22.76 -0.48 -17.87
N TYR A 117 22.57 0.00 -19.10
CA TYR A 117 22.57 -0.89 -20.26
C TYR A 117 23.24 -0.20 -21.46
N ARG A 118 24.35 -0.80 -21.86
CA ARG A 118 25.22 -0.44 -22.98
C ARG A 118 24.69 -1.14 -24.21
N SER A 119 24.41 -0.40 -25.27
CA SER A 119 24.02 -0.96 -26.57
C SER A 119 25.16 -1.78 -27.14
N ILE A 120 24.82 -2.96 -27.66
CA ILE A 120 25.45 -3.48 -28.88
C ILE A 120 24.61 -3.02 -30.07
#